data_AF-A0A5P8VWV0-F1
#
_entry.id   AF-A0A5P8VWV0-F1
#
_cell.length_a   1.000
_cell.length_b   1.000
_cell.length_c   1.000
_cell.angle_alpha   90.00
_cell.angle_beta   90.00
_cell.angle_gamma   90.00
#
_symmetry.space_group_name_H-M   'P 1'
#
loop_
_entity.id
_entity.type
_entity.pdbx_description
1 polymer ?
#
loop_
_entity_poly.entity_id
_entity_poly.type
_entity_poly.pdbx_seq_one_letter_code
_entity_poly.pdbx_strand_id
1 'polypeptide(L)' 'MVCSLEEGEYRVSKFRGDDRIQSPTFPQLDLTAEQIFRAGTLS' A
#
# COMPACT_ATOMS: atom_id res chain seq x y z
N MET A 1 2.37 -4.17 -1.22
CA MET A 1 3.62 -3.48 -1.56
C MET A 1 3.38 -2.66 -2.81
N VAL A 2 4.10 -1.56 -2.97
CA VAL A 2 4.10 -0.73 -4.19
C VAL A 2 5.53 -0.71 -4.72
N CYS A 3 5.66 -0.81 -6.05
CA CYS A 3 6.93 -0.66 -6.74
C CYS A 3 6.94 0.67 -7.48
N SER A 4 7.92 1.52 -7.18
CA SER A 4 8.17 2.80 -7.87
C SER A 4 9.46 2.70 -8.68
N LEU A 5 9.51 3.37 -9.83
CA LEU A 5 10.75 3.61 -10.56
C LEU A 5 11.33 4.94 -10.09
N GLU A 6 12.45 4.88 -9.38
CA GLU A 6 13.15 6.04 -8.81
C GLU A 6 14.59 6.03 -9.33
N GLU A 7 15.02 7.14 -9.94
CA GLU A 7 16.41 7.30 -10.42
C GLU A 7 16.92 6.15 -11.33
N GLY A 8 16.01 5.53 -12.09
CA GLY A 8 16.32 4.40 -12.97
C GLY A 8 16.32 3.02 -12.30
N GLU A 9 16.02 2.94 -11.00
CA GLU A 9 15.92 1.70 -10.24
C GLU A 9 14.51 1.45 -9.71
N TYR A 10 14.09 0.18 -9.66
CA TYR A 10 12.83 -0.19 -9.03
C TYR A 10 12.99 -0.29 -7.52
N ARG A 11 12.28 0.57 -6.81
CA ARG A 11 12.20 0.56 -5.34
C ARG A 11 10.93 -0.11 -4.88
N VAL A 12 11.03 -0.91 -3.83
CA VAL A 12 9.90 -1.67 -3.27
C VAL A 12 9.55 -1.14 -1.89
N SER A 13 8.33 -0.64 -1.75
CA SER A 13 7.74 -0.23 -0.48
C SER A 13 6.74 -1.28 0.01
N LYS A 14 7.04 -1.90 1.14
CA LYS A 14 6.16 -2.90 1.78
C LYS A 14 5.36 -2.21 2.88
N PHE A 15 4.07 -2.56 2.98
CA PHE A 15 3.14 -2.05 3.99
C PHE A 15 2.60 -3.23 4.79
N ARG A 16 2.49 -3.08 6.11
CA ARG A 16 2.03 -4.11 7.04
C ARG A 16 1.23 -3.48 8.18
N GLY A 17 0.28 -4.23 8.73
CA GLY A 17 -0.53 -3.76 9.87
C GLY A 17 -1.13 -2.38 9.61
N ASP A 18 -0.79 -1.43 10.48
CA ASP A 18 -1.29 -0.06 10.46
C ASP A 18 -0.57 0.88 9.48
N ASP A 19 0.38 0.39 8.70
CA ASP A 19 1.04 1.18 7.67
C ASP A 19 0.01 1.69 6.66
N ARG A 20 -0.06 3.03 6.51
CA ARG A 20 -0.84 3.67 5.45
C ARG A 20 -0.28 3.32 4.07
N ILE A 21 -1.17 2.93 3.17
CA ILE A 21 -0.78 2.58 1.80
C ILE A 21 -0.55 3.84 1.00
N GLN A 22 0.71 4.08 0.64
CA GLN A 22 1.08 5.20 -0.23
C GLN A 22 1.01 4.74 -1.70
N SER A 23 0.12 5.36 -2.47
CA SER A 23 -0.09 5.05 -3.89
C SER A 23 0.01 6.32 -4.75
N PRO A 24 0.96 6.40 -5.69
CA PRO A 24 1.03 7.52 -6.63
C PRO A 24 -0.22 7.61 -7.52
N THR A 25 -0.84 6.48 -7.87
CA THR A 25 -2.05 6.42 -8.69
C THR A 25 -3.29 6.88 -7.92
N PHE A 26 -3.31 6.66 -6.61
CA PHE A 26 -4.43 7.04 -5.73
C PHE A 26 -3.91 7.85 -4.53
N PRO A 27 -3.55 9.13 -4.70
CA PRO A 27 -2.93 9.93 -3.63
C PRO A 27 -3.83 10.15 -2.40
N GLN A 28 -5.14 9.99 -2.56
CA GLN A 28 -6.14 10.14 -1.51
C GLN A 28 -6.53 8.79 -0.88
N LEU A 29 -5.84 7.70 -1.21
CA LEU A 29 -6.10 6.39 -0.62
C LEU A 29 -5.73 6.44 0.87
N ASP A 30 -6.76 6.43 1.71
CA ASP A 30 -6.60 6.47 3.16
C ASP A 30 -6.97 5.14 3.83
N LEU A 31 -6.19 4.11 3.50
CA LEU A 31 -6.37 2.77 4.05
C LEU A 31 -5.04 2.20 4.54
N THR A 32 -5.11 1.41 5.61
CA THR A 32 -4.01 0.59 6.11
C THR A 32 -4.06 -0.82 5.53
N ALA A 33 -2.92 -1.52 5.55
CA ALA A 33 -2.88 -2.91 5.12
C ALA A 33 -3.84 -3.80 5.94
N GLU A 34 -3.93 -3.57 7.25
CA GLU A 34 -4.83 -4.30 8.15
C GLU A 34 -6.31 -4.11 7.77
N GLN A 35 -6.73 -2.88 7.47
CA GLN A 35 -8.12 -2.60 7.09
C GLN A 35 -8.53 -3.38 5.83
N ILE A 36 -7.64 -3.49 4.85
CA ILE A 36 -7.88 -4.28 3.64
C ILE A 36 -8.02 -5.77 3.98
N PHE A 37 -7.14 -6.31 4.81
CA PHE A 37 -7.23 -7.73 5.21
C PHE A 37 -8.51 -8.02 5.98
N ARG A 38 -8.91 -7.16 6.92
CA ARG A 38 -10.16 -7.29 7.69
C ARG A 38 -11.39 -7.22 6.79
N ALA A 39 -11.40 -6.31 5.81
CA ALA A 39 -12.50 -6.20 4.85
C ALA A 39 -12.65 -7.49 4.01
N GLY A 40 -11.54 -8.14 3.64
CA GLY A 40 -11.56 -9.40 2.90
C GLY A 40 -11.85 -10.65 3.74
N THR A 41 -11.92 -10.56 5.07
CA THR A 41 -12.23 -11.69 5.95
C THR A 41 -13.70 -11.76 6.36
N LEU A 42 -14.53 -10.80 5.97
CA LEU A 42 -15.98 -10.89 6.05
C LEU A 42 -16.47 -11.85 4.94
N SER A 43 -16.34 -13.15 5.18
CA SER A 43 -17.00 -14.22 4.42
C SER A 43 -17.83 -15.10 5.35
#